data_AF-A0A447TGM2-F1
#
_entry.id   AF-A0A447TGM2-F1
#
_cell.length_a   1.000
_cell.length_b   1.000
_cell.length_c   1.000
_cell.angle_alpha   90.00
_cell.angle_beta   90.00
_cell.angle_gamma   90.00
#
_symmetry.space_group_name_H-M   'P 1'
#
loop_
_entity.id
_entity.type
_entity.pdbx_description
1 polymer ?
#
loop_
_entity_poly.entity_id
_entity_poly.type
_entity_poly.pdbx_seq_one_letter_code
_entity_poly.pdbx_strand_id
1 'polypeptide(L)'
;MVSAEQALKIGLIEEVVDQGFAKIVAVSLANKVAGQSPAAVAVARKLIEDSPNLTLDEHLKRERAATLGLVGGSEQLDGVAAFLAKRAPSWRRTTTIEPSPPLRADMTKAACAQYSPQAVLFWPRPTC
;
A
#
# COMPACT_ATOMS: atom_id res chain seq x y z
N MET A 1 -2.60 34.18 10.37
CA MET A 1 -2.65 33.05 11.31
C MET A 1 -4.10 32.64 11.47
N VAL A 2 -4.41 31.34 11.52
CA VAL A 2 -5.78 30.81 11.66
C VAL A 2 -5.95 30.20 13.06
N SER A 3 -7.16 30.25 13.64
CA SER A 3 -7.45 29.57 14.92
C SER A 3 -7.52 28.05 14.74
N ALA A 4 -7.45 27.29 15.84
CA ALA A 4 -7.61 25.84 15.80
C ALA A 4 -9.00 25.42 15.29
N GLU A 5 -10.08 26.11 15.72
CA GLU A 5 -11.42 25.79 15.21
C GLU A 5 -11.57 26.13 13.72
N GLN A 6 -10.96 27.23 13.28
CA GLN A 6 -10.92 27.60 11.87
C GLN A 6 -10.14 26.56 11.04
N ALA A 7 -8.97 26.13 11.53
CA ALA A 7 -8.15 25.11 10.88
C ALA A 7 -8.91 23.77 10.72
N LEU A 8 -9.67 23.36 11.74
CA LEU A 8 -10.52 22.17 11.67
C LEU A 8 -11.61 22.34 10.61
N LYS A 9 -12.30 23.49 10.61
CA LYS A 9 -13.40 23.78 9.68
C LYS A 9 -12.97 23.77 8.22
N ILE A 10 -11.75 24.21 7.91
CA ILE A 10 -11.21 24.22 6.55
C ILE A 10 -10.52 22.89 6.16
N GLY A 11 -10.46 21.91 7.06
CA GLY A 11 -9.81 20.62 6.81
C GLY A 11 -8.28 20.65 6.86
N LEU A 12 -7.68 21.65 7.50
CA LEU A 12 -6.22 21.73 7.67
C LEU A 12 -5.73 20.79 8.79
N ILE A 13 -6.57 20.53 9.78
CA ILE A 13 -6.33 19.57 10.87
C ILE A 13 -7.56 18.67 11.01
N GLU A 14 -7.35 17.44 11.47
CA GLU A 14 -8.41 16.44 11.66
C GLU A 14 -9.08 16.52 13.04
N GLU A 15 -8.37 16.97 14.07
CA GLU A 15 -8.85 16.95 15.46
C GLU A 15 -8.28 18.12 16.26
N VAL A 16 -9.11 18.68 17.16
CA VAL A 16 -8.70 19.68 18.15
C VAL A 16 -8.79 19.03 19.53
N VAL A 17 -7.71 19.16 20.31
CA VAL A 17 -7.58 18.56 21.64
C VAL A 17 -7.22 19.62 22.68
N ASP A 18 -7.46 19.31 23.95
CA ASP A 18 -7.09 20.18 25.06
C ASP A 18 -5.58 20.47 25.08
N GLN A 19 -5.24 21.64 25.63
CA GLN A 19 -3.86 22.10 25.71
C GLN A 19 -2.99 21.09 26.46
N GLY A 20 -1.86 20.71 25.86
CA GLY A 20 -0.92 19.74 26.42
C GLY A 20 -1.12 18.30 25.94
N PHE A 21 -2.27 17.95 25.35
CA PHE A 21 -2.55 16.58 24.89
C PHE A 21 -2.15 16.29 23.44
N ALA A 22 -1.86 17.33 22.63
CA ALA A 22 -1.56 17.20 21.20
C ALA A 22 -0.51 16.12 20.89
N LYS A 23 0.60 16.07 21.64
CA LYS A 23 1.65 15.07 21.45
C LYS A 23 1.17 13.64 21.72
N ILE A 24 0.38 13.46 22.79
CA ILE A 24 -0.10 12.13 23.20
C ILE A 24 -1.04 11.58 22.14
N VAL A 25 -1.97 12.41 21.66
CA VAL A 25 -2.92 12.04 20.61
C VAL A 25 -2.22 11.78 19.28
N ALA A 26 -1.26 12.63 18.89
CA ALA A 26 -0.47 12.42 17.68
C ALA A 26 0.32 11.10 17.70
N VAL A 27 0.96 10.77 18.83
CA VAL A 27 1.68 9.49 18.99
C VAL A 27 0.72 8.30 18.98
N SER A 28 -0.45 8.44 19.60
CA SER A 28 -1.50 7.40 19.56
C SER A 28 -1.95 7.12 18.12
N LEU A 29 -2.17 8.17 17.31
CA LEU A 29 -2.49 8.03 15.89
C LEU A 29 -1.35 7.39 15.10
N ALA A 30 -0.11 7.83 15.34
CA ALA A 30 1.07 7.25 14.69
C ALA A 30 1.21 5.74 15.01
N ASN A 31 0.90 5.32 16.23
CA ASN A 31 0.90 3.90 16.62
C ASN A 31 -0.17 3.09 15.87
N LYS A 32 -1.35 3.66 15.61
CA LYS A 32 -2.39 3.00 14.79
C LYS A 32 -1.90 2.77 13.36
N VAL A 33 -1.23 3.77 12.77
CA VAL A 33 -0.64 3.67 11.42
C VAL A 33 0.53 2.67 11.41
N ALA A 34 1.39 2.69 12.44
CA ALA A 34 2.50 1.74 12.58
C ALA A 34 2.03 0.29 12.75
N GLY A 35 0.79 0.07 13.17
CA GLY A 35 0.14 -1.25 13.22
C GLY A 35 -0.33 -1.76 11.85
N GLN A 36 -0.28 -0.97 10.79
CA GLN A 36 -0.62 -1.36 9.42
C GLN A 36 0.60 -1.89 8.64
N SER A 37 0.35 -2.54 7.50
CA SER A 37 1.41 -2.97 6.57
C SER A 37 2.17 -1.74 6.04
N PRO A 38 3.50 -1.66 6.25
CA PRO A 38 4.32 -0.55 5.74
C PRO A 38 4.24 -0.41 4.21
N ALA A 39 4.25 -1.53 3.48
CA ALA A 39 4.16 -1.50 2.02
C ALA A 39 2.80 -0.97 1.56
N ALA A 40 1.70 -1.41 2.18
CA ALA A 40 0.35 -0.95 1.84
C ALA A 40 0.16 0.54 2.15
N VAL A 41 0.62 1.01 3.31
CA VAL A 41 0.53 2.44 3.69
C VAL A 41 1.35 3.31 2.74
N ALA A 42 2.55 2.87 2.35
CA ALA A 42 3.39 3.62 1.41
C ALA A 42 2.73 3.75 0.03
N VAL A 43 2.14 2.66 -0.48
CA VAL A 43 1.41 2.65 -1.75
C VAL A 43 0.16 3.53 -1.68
N ALA A 44 -0.65 3.39 -0.63
CA ALA A 44 -1.86 4.20 -0.45
C ALA A 44 -1.54 5.69 -0.38
N ARG A 45 -0.50 6.07 0.38
CA ARG A 45 -0.03 7.46 0.43
C ARG A 45 0.34 7.98 -0.95
N LYS A 46 1.08 7.18 -1.73
CA LYS A 46 1.50 7.58 -3.08
C LYS A 46 0.32 7.77 -4.03
N LEU A 47 -0.70 6.90 -3.95
CA LEU A 47 -1.93 7.07 -4.74
C LEU A 47 -2.63 8.39 -4.38
N ILE A 48 -2.79 8.69 -3.09
CA ILE A 48 -3.40 9.94 -2.61
C ILE A 48 -2.61 11.17 -3.11
N GLU A 49 -1.29 11.15 -3.00
CA GLU A 49 -0.40 12.23 -3.47
C GLU A 49 -0.53 12.48 -4.98
N ASP A 50 -0.76 11.43 -5.78
CA ASP A 50 -0.87 11.54 -7.24
C ASP A 50 -2.29 11.95 -7.69
N SER A 51 -3.31 11.78 -6.85
CA SER A 51 -4.72 11.98 -7.20
C SER A 51 -5.06 13.34 -7.83
N PRO A 52 -4.50 14.49 -7.38
CA PRO A 52 -4.87 15.79 -7.94
C PRO A 52 -4.49 15.96 -9.42
N ASN A 53 -3.55 15.15 -9.93
CA ASN A 53 -2.99 15.27 -11.26
C ASN A 53 -3.58 14.26 -12.27
N LEU A 54 -4.56 13.47 -11.86
CA LEU A 54 -5.10 12.35 -12.64
C LEU A 54 -6.61 12.46 -12.80
N THR A 55 -7.09 11.98 -13.93
CA THR A 55 -8.52 11.69 -14.07
C THR A 55 -8.91 10.49 -13.20
N LEU A 56 -10.20 10.37 -12.89
CA LEU A 56 -10.71 9.23 -12.10
C LEU A 56 -10.37 7.88 -12.73
N ASP A 57 -10.50 7.74 -14.06
CA ASP A 57 -10.22 6.48 -14.77
C ASP A 57 -8.73 6.10 -14.67
N GLU A 58 -7.82 7.07 -14.82
CA GLU A 58 -6.38 6.85 -14.65
C GLU A 58 -6.05 6.46 -13.20
N HIS A 59 -6.67 7.11 -12.22
CA HIS A 59 -6.47 6.81 -10.82
C HIS A 59 -6.91 5.38 -10.48
N LEU A 60 -8.10 4.95 -10.93
CA LEU A 60 -8.61 3.60 -10.71
C LEU A 60 -7.73 2.53 -11.37
N LYS A 61 -7.19 2.80 -12.56
CA LYS A 61 -6.23 1.91 -13.22
C LYS A 61 -4.94 1.77 -12.41
N ARG A 62 -4.41 2.88 -11.87
CA ARG A 62 -3.22 2.88 -11.01
C ARG A 62 -3.46 2.16 -9.69
N GLU A 63 -4.59 2.41 -9.03
CA GLU A 63 -4.98 1.76 -7.79
C GLU A 63 -5.06 0.23 -7.96
N ARG A 64 -5.71 -0.23 -9.04
CA ARG A 64 -5.76 -1.67 -9.37
C ARG A 64 -4.37 -2.25 -9.56
N ALA A 65 -3.52 -1.61 -10.37
CA ALA A 65 -2.16 -2.10 -10.62
C ALA A 65 -1.33 -2.16 -9.33
N ALA A 66 -1.43 -1.13 -8.49
CA ALA A 66 -0.73 -1.05 -7.22
C ALA A 66 -1.20 -2.12 -6.23
N THR A 67 -2.52 -2.34 -6.13
CA THR A 67 -3.10 -3.38 -5.28
C THR A 67 -2.65 -4.77 -5.72
N LEU A 68 -2.73 -5.07 -7.02
CA LEU A 68 -2.26 -6.34 -7.57
C LEU A 68 -0.75 -6.55 -7.36
N GLY A 69 0.05 -5.48 -7.32
CA GLY A 69 1.47 -5.54 -6.99
C GLY A 69 1.78 -5.92 -5.54
N LEU A 70 0.83 -5.71 -4.61
CA LEU A 70 0.98 -6.08 -3.19
C LEU A 70 0.45 -7.48 -2.89
N VAL A 71 -0.54 -7.95 -3.65
CA VAL A 71 -1.15 -9.28 -3.48
C VAL A 71 -0.10 -10.38 -3.72
N GLY A 72 -0.05 -11.35 -2.80
CA GLY A 72 0.97 -12.41 -2.81
C GLY A 72 2.31 -12.00 -2.17
N GLY A 73 2.47 -10.73 -1.80
CA GLY A 73 3.61 -10.26 -1.02
C GLY A 73 3.61 -10.82 0.42
N SER A 74 4.79 -10.87 1.04
CA SER A 74 4.92 -11.47 2.39
C SER A 74 4.08 -10.77 3.47
N GLU A 75 3.92 -9.44 3.38
CA GLU A 75 3.06 -8.68 4.30
C GLU A 75 1.58 -9.00 4.05
N GLN A 76 1.15 -9.12 2.80
CA GLN A 76 -0.25 -9.46 2.49
C GLN A 76 -0.59 -10.87 3.00
N LEU A 77 0.29 -11.84 2.77
CA LEU A 77 0.10 -13.21 3.24
C LEU A 77 0.06 -13.30 4.77
N ASP A 78 1.00 -12.64 5.46
CA ASP A 78 1.00 -12.63 6.93
C ASP A 78 -0.20 -11.86 7.49
N GLY A 79 -0.62 -10.76 6.86
CA GLY A 79 -1.81 -10.01 7.24
C GLY A 79 -3.07 -10.86 7.21
N VAL A 80 -3.28 -11.63 6.13
CA VAL A 80 -4.40 -12.56 6.02
C VAL A 80 -4.30 -13.69 7.03
N ALA A 81 -3.11 -14.31 7.16
CA ALA A 81 -2.91 -15.39 8.13
C ALA A 81 -3.13 -14.93 9.58
N ALA A 82 -2.64 -13.74 9.93
CA ALA A 82 -2.79 -13.13 11.25
C ALA A 82 -4.25 -12.83 11.57
N PHE A 83 -4.98 -12.27 10.61
CA PHE A 83 -6.41 -11.99 10.73
C PHE A 83 -7.21 -13.27 11.01
N LEU A 84 -6.98 -14.33 10.22
CA LEU A 84 -7.64 -15.62 10.39
C LEU A 84 -7.31 -16.28 11.74
N ALA A 85 -6.06 -16.11 12.21
CA ALA A 85 -5.60 -16.61 13.49
C ALA A 85 -5.91 -15.69 14.69
N LYS A 86 -6.61 -14.56 14.49
CA LYS A 86 -6.90 -13.54 15.53
C LYS A 86 -5.67 -13.07 16.31
N ARG A 87 -4.53 -13.00 15.63
CA ARG A 87 -3.27 -12.49 16.19
C ARG A 87 -2.86 -11.19 15.50
N ALA A 88 -1.92 -10.47 16.09
CA ALA A 88 -1.29 -9.35 15.41
C ALA A 88 -0.41 -9.86 14.24
N PRO A 89 -0.39 -9.14 13.10
CA PRO A 89 0.55 -9.39 12.03
C PRO A 89 1.97 -8.97 12.42
N SER A 90 2.95 -9.66 11.86
CA SER A 90 4.38 -9.44 12.06
C SER A 90 4.98 -8.72 10.84
N TRP A 91 4.84 -7.39 10.84
CA TRP A 91 5.46 -6.57 9.79
C TRP A 91 6.98 -6.60 9.91
N ARG A 92 7.67 -7.13 8.89
CA ARG A 92 9.13 -7.01 8.81
C ARG A 92 9.49 -5.57 8.53
N ARG A 93 10.09 -4.87 9.51
CA ARG A 93 10.67 -3.54 9.29
C ARG A 93 11.94 -3.67 8.45
N THR A 94 11.82 -3.73 7.14
CA THR A 94 12.97 -3.53 6.27
C THR A 94 13.29 -2.04 6.29
N THR A 95 14.30 -1.62 7.05
CA THR A 95 14.76 -0.22 7.14
C THR A 95 15.44 0.28 5.86
N THR A 96 15.37 -0.47 4.78
CA THR A 96 15.87 -0.06 3.46
C THR A 96 14.69 0.42 2.65
N ILE A 97 14.62 1.74 2.41
CA ILE A 97 13.77 2.31 1.37
C ILE A 97 14.41 1.89 0.05
N GLU A 98 14.21 0.64 -0.37
CA GLU A 98 14.52 0.25 -1.73
C GLU A 98 13.42 0.81 -2.63
N PRO A 99 13.78 1.43 -3.76
CA PRO A 99 12.79 1.88 -4.72
C PRO A 99 11.92 0.69 -5.11
N SER A 100 10.60 0.90 -5.11
CA SER A 100 9.64 -0.10 -5.59
C SER A 100 10.16 -0.69 -6.91
N PRO A 101 10.21 -2.02 -7.07
CA PRO A 101 10.55 -2.63 -8.34
C PRO A 101 9.68 -1.98 -9.42
N PRO A 102 10.23 -1.64 -10.60
CA PRO A 102 9.42 -1.11 -11.68
C PRO A 102 8.24 -2.06 -11.89
N LEU A 103 7.02 -1.50 -11.90
CA LEU A 103 5.82 -2.20 -12.36
C LEU A 103 6.23 -2.98 -13.59
N ARG A 104 6.20 -4.31 -13.53
CA ARG A 104 6.74 -5.21 -14.55
C ARG A 104 6.12 -4.86 -15.90
N ALA A 105 6.77 -3.97 -16.64
CA ALA A 105 6.52 -3.72 -18.05
C ALA A 105 7.31 -4.77 -18.85
N ASP A 106 7.00 -6.05 -18.64
CA ASP A 106 7.10 -7.12 -19.62
C ASP A 106 6.77 -8.47 -18.95
N MET A 107 5.51 -8.90 -19.04
CA MET A 107 5.17 -10.30 -18.74
C MET A 107 5.52 -11.24 -19.90
N THR A 108 6.07 -10.73 -21.00
CA THR A 108 6.23 -11.47 -22.25
C THR A 108 7.56 -12.19 -22.39
N LYS A 109 8.59 -11.87 -21.59
CA LYS A 109 9.94 -12.45 -21.76
C LYS A 109 10.42 -13.35 -20.61
N ALA A 110 9.89 -13.17 -19.39
CA ALA A 110 10.33 -13.97 -18.23
C ALA A 110 9.68 -15.36 -18.15
N ALA A 111 8.52 -15.57 -18.77
CA ALA A 111 7.79 -16.84 -18.71
C ALA A 111 8.46 -17.99 -19.50
N CYS A 112 9.34 -17.69 -20.47
CA CYS A 112 10.01 -18.71 -21.27
C CYS A 112 11.18 -19.41 -20.55
N ALA A 113 11.81 -18.76 -19.56
CA ALA A 113 13.04 -19.30 -18.94
C ALA A 113 12.80 -20.34 -17.83
N GLN A 114 11.55 -20.48 -17.35
CA GLN A 114 11.21 -21.33 -16.20
C GLN A 114 10.21 -22.44 -16.52
N TYR A 115 9.87 -22.64 -17.80
CA TYR A 115 8.92 -23.66 -18.20
C TYR A 115 9.62 -25.03 -18.36
N SER A 116 9.53 -25.84 -17.30
CA SER A 116 9.87 -27.27 -17.35
C SER A 116 8.90 -28.00 -18.30
N PRO A 117 9.38 -28.89 -19.19
CA PRO A 117 8.62 -29.43 -20.33
C PRO A 117 7.48 -30.42 -19.98
N GLN A 118 7.05 -30.51 -18.72
CA GLN A 118 6.05 -31.51 -18.28
C GLN A 118 4.67 -30.98 -17.87
N ALA A 119 4.42 -29.66 -17.86
CA ALA A 119 3.15 -29.10 -17.37
C ALA A 119 2.24 -28.58 -18.50
N VAL A 120 1.79 -29.47 -19.38
CA VAL A 120 0.82 -29.14 -20.45
C VAL A 120 -0.61 -29.21 -19.91
N LEU A 121 -1.47 -28.32 -20.43
CA LEU A 121 -2.94 -28.35 -20.49
C LEU A 121 -3.72 -27.34 -19.62
N PHE A 122 -3.50 -26.01 -19.75
CA PHE A 122 -4.63 -25.04 -19.67
C PHE A 122 -4.33 -23.56 -20.01
N TRP A 123 -3.26 -23.18 -20.71
CA TRP A 123 -3.02 -21.77 -21.04
C TRP A 123 -2.74 -21.57 -22.53
N PRO A 124 -3.34 -20.58 -23.21
CA PRO A 124 -3.01 -20.27 -24.59
C PRO A 124 -1.52 -19.90 -24.69
N ARG A 125 -0.81 -20.60 -25.58
CA ARG A 125 0.60 -20.33 -25.85
C ARG A 125 0.76 -18.88 -26.32
N PRO A 126 1.56 -18.04 -25.66
CA PRO A 126 1.93 -16.75 -26.22
C PRO A 126 2.71 -16.98 -27.51
N THR A 127 2.39 -16.24 -28.57
CA THR A 127 3.24 -16.12 -29.75
C THR A 127 4.50 -15.38 -29.34
N CYS A 128 5.64 -16.06 -29.35
CA CYS A 128 6.93 -15.37 -29.43
C CYS A 128 7.09 -14.71 -30.80
#